data_AF-A0A9D6M4I4-F1
#
_entry.id   AF-A0A9D6M4I4-F1
#
_cell.length_a   1.000
_cell.length_b   1.000
_cell.length_c   1.000
_cell.angle_alpha   90.00
_cell.angle_beta   90.00
_cell.angle_gamma   90.00
#
_symmetry.space_group_name_H-M   'P 1'
#
loop_
_entity.id
_entity.type
_entity.pdbx_description
1 polymer ?
#
loop_
_entity_poly.entity_id
_entity_poly.type
_entity_poly.pdbx_seq_one_letter_code
_entity_poly.pdbx_strand_id
1 'polypeptide(L)'
;VRTLEGALQPFGQARVRSWGDVVSVELSQHGKTVFSFQIARRSAGLQPPESGPWPGGIHVDSFADLVASKMVALVERGAPRDFRDIYMLCQSGHFDVEGCWDLWTKRQQLADEDSDRKRGMVAIRTHLARLEQARPLEQIDDAGQRTAAEQFRTWFITEFLKDVED
;
A
#
# COMPACT_ATOMS: atom_id res chain seq x y z
N VAL A 1 0.66 6.42 -21.77
CA VAL A 1 -0.40 5.53 -22.31
C VAL A 1 -0.08 5.05 -23.72
N ARG A 2 -0.01 5.93 -24.76
CA ARG A 2 0.27 5.52 -26.15
C ARG A 2 1.54 4.67 -26.32
N THR A 3 2.62 5.01 -25.64
CA THR A 3 3.87 4.22 -25.65
C THR A 3 3.66 2.78 -25.17
N LEU A 4 2.90 2.59 -24.08
CA LEU A 4 2.61 1.26 -23.54
C LEU A 4 1.68 0.47 -24.46
N GLU A 5 0.64 1.11 -24.99
CA GLU A 5 -0.26 0.48 -25.94
C GLU A 5 0.49 -0.01 -27.19
N GLY A 6 1.31 0.86 -27.80
CA GLY A 6 2.13 0.49 -28.96
C GLY A 6 3.17 -0.59 -28.66
N ALA A 7 3.75 -0.60 -27.45
CA ALA A 7 4.68 -1.65 -27.03
C ALA A 7 4.01 -3.01 -26.81
N LEU A 8 2.74 -3.03 -26.39
CA LEU A 8 1.99 -4.26 -26.11
C LEU A 8 1.28 -4.82 -27.36
N GLN A 9 0.91 -3.97 -28.32
CA GLN A 9 0.21 -4.36 -29.55
C GLN A 9 0.86 -5.53 -30.32
N PRO A 10 2.20 -5.63 -30.47
CA PRO A 10 2.83 -6.76 -31.15
C PRO A 10 2.57 -8.12 -30.49
N PHE A 11 2.20 -8.14 -29.21
CA PHE A 11 2.03 -9.36 -28.41
C PHE A 11 0.56 -9.79 -28.25
N GLY A 12 -0.40 -9.03 -28.78
CA GLY A 12 -1.83 -9.34 -28.65
C GLY A 12 -2.72 -8.11 -28.69
N GLN A 13 -3.96 -8.25 -28.22
CA GLN A 13 -4.90 -7.14 -28.20
C GLN A 13 -4.63 -6.25 -26.99
N ALA A 14 -4.04 -5.08 -27.21
CA ALA A 14 -3.93 -4.04 -26.20
C ALA A 14 -5.28 -3.31 -26.03
N ARG A 15 -5.70 -3.06 -24.80
CA ARG A 15 -6.90 -2.27 -24.46
C ARG A 15 -6.55 -1.23 -23.41
N VAL A 16 -7.09 -0.04 -23.57
CA VAL A 16 -6.98 1.05 -22.58
C VAL A 16 -8.34 1.24 -21.92
N ARG A 17 -8.35 1.25 -20.59
CA ARG A 17 -9.54 1.52 -19.77
C ARG A 17 -9.20 2.60 -18.76
N SER A 18 -10.19 3.41 -18.39
CA SER A 18 -10.03 4.45 -17.36
C SER A 18 -11.10 4.25 -16.29
N TRP A 19 -10.71 4.38 -15.03
CA TRP A 19 -11.60 4.35 -13.87
C TRP A 19 -11.12 5.36 -12.83
N GLY A 20 -11.92 6.41 -12.58
CA GLY A 20 -11.46 7.57 -11.82
C GLY A 20 -10.19 8.16 -12.44
N ASP A 21 -9.16 8.33 -11.60
CA ASP A 21 -7.85 8.86 -12.00
C ASP A 21 -6.87 7.78 -12.49
N VAL A 22 -7.31 6.52 -12.55
CA VAL A 22 -6.47 5.38 -12.96
C VAL A 22 -6.75 5.02 -14.41
N VAL A 23 -5.70 5.02 -15.22
CA VAL A 23 -5.69 4.48 -16.58
C VAL A 23 -5.02 3.12 -16.57
N SER A 24 -5.74 2.08 -16.96
CA SER A 24 -5.21 0.73 -17.14
C SER A 24 -4.95 0.45 -18.62
N VAL A 25 -3.76 -0.06 -18.94
CA VAL A 25 -3.40 -0.60 -20.25
C VAL A 25 -3.20 -2.10 -20.10
N GLU A 26 -4.04 -2.88 -20.76
CA GLU A 26 -4.11 -4.33 -20.61
C GLU A 26 -3.74 -5.03 -21.92
N LEU A 27 -3.01 -6.13 -21.83
CA LEU A 27 -2.74 -7.02 -22.94
C LEU A 27 -3.60 -8.27 -22.81
N SER A 28 -4.39 -8.56 -23.85
CA SER A 28 -5.18 -9.77 -23.96
C SER A 28 -4.62 -10.73 -25.02
N GLN A 29 -4.49 -12.00 -24.65
CA GLN A 29 -4.19 -13.11 -25.55
C GLN A 29 -5.29 -14.16 -25.40
N HIS A 30 -5.83 -14.68 -26.51
CA HIS A 30 -6.91 -15.68 -26.50
C HIS A 30 -8.10 -15.30 -25.60
N GLY A 31 -8.46 -14.02 -25.57
CA GLY A 31 -9.58 -13.50 -24.76
C GLY A 31 -9.31 -13.37 -23.25
N LYS A 32 -8.08 -13.64 -22.78
CA LYS A 32 -7.68 -13.47 -21.36
C LYS A 32 -6.68 -12.33 -21.20
N THR A 33 -6.85 -11.51 -20.18
CA THR A 33 -5.83 -10.51 -19.78
C THR A 33 -4.63 -11.24 -19.19
N VAL A 34 -3.48 -11.12 -19.85
CA VAL A 34 -2.22 -11.76 -19.43
C VAL A 34 -1.23 -10.77 -18.83
N PHE A 35 -1.43 -9.48 -19.06
CA PHE A 35 -0.62 -8.41 -18.49
C PHE A 35 -1.46 -7.13 -18.34
N SER A 36 -1.17 -6.34 -17.32
CA SER A 36 -1.81 -5.04 -17.11
C SER A 36 -0.82 -4.05 -16.50
N PHE A 37 -0.85 -2.83 -17.01
CA PHE A 37 -0.12 -1.69 -16.46
C PHE A 37 -1.13 -0.63 -16.01
N GLN A 38 -0.99 -0.09 -14.81
CA GLN A 38 -1.87 0.95 -14.27
C GLN A 38 -1.09 2.24 -14.08
N ILE A 39 -1.66 3.34 -14.55
CA ILE A 39 -1.12 4.70 -14.42
C ILE A 39 -2.15 5.51 -13.65
N ALA A 40 -1.79 5.94 -12.45
CA ALA A 40 -2.59 6.89 -11.67
C ALA A 40 -1.89 8.24 -11.68
N ARG A 41 -2.65 9.33 -11.80
CA ARG A 41 -2.12 10.67 -11.45
C ARG A 41 -2.00 10.75 -9.94
N ARG A 42 -0.86 11.23 -9.43
CA ARG A 42 -0.72 11.53 -8.01
C ARG A 42 -1.33 12.90 -7.73
N SER A 43 -2.18 12.96 -6.72
CA SER A 43 -2.77 14.18 -6.19
C SER A 43 -1.76 14.95 -5.32
N ALA A 44 -1.01 14.24 -4.48
CA ALA A 44 -0.01 14.83 -3.57
C ALA A 44 1.25 13.94 -3.42
N GLY A 45 2.40 14.60 -3.25
CA GLY A 45 3.68 13.98 -2.89
C GLY A 45 4.35 14.81 -1.79
N LEU A 46 5.02 14.15 -0.85
CA LEU A 46 5.71 14.78 0.27
C LEU A 46 7.05 15.38 -0.15
N GLN A 47 7.75 14.71 -1.07
CA GLN A 47 9.07 15.07 -1.55
C GLN A 47 9.16 14.89 -3.08
N PRO A 48 10.09 15.59 -3.74
CA PRO A 48 10.38 15.34 -5.15
C PRO A 48 10.85 13.89 -5.38
N PRO A 49 10.53 13.29 -6.54
CA PRO A 49 11.08 12.00 -6.94
C PRO A 49 12.62 12.03 -6.99
N GLU A 50 13.24 10.90 -6.63
CA GLU A 50 14.69 10.71 -6.60
C GLU A 50 15.14 9.81 -7.75
N SER A 51 16.35 10.01 -8.25
CA SER A 51 16.92 9.12 -9.27
C SER A 51 17.18 7.73 -8.69
N GLY A 52 16.51 6.72 -9.24
CA GLY A 52 16.73 5.32 -8.88
C GLY A 52 18.06 4.76 -9.44
N PRO A 53 18.51 3.60 -8.95
CA PRO A 53 19.78 2.98 -9.35
C PRO A 53 19.78 2.37 -10.76
N TRP A 54 18.67 2.44 -11.50
CA TRP A 54 18.56 1.86 -12.83
C TRP A 54 19.20 2.74 -13.90
N PRO A 55 19.78 2.14 -14.96
CA PRO A 55 20.31 2.89 -16.10
C PRO A 55 19.29 3.88 -16.66
N GLY A 56 19.74 5.10 -16.95
CA GLY A 56 18.89 6.17 -17.46
C GLY A 56 18.27 7.06 -16.38
N GLY A 57 18.57 6.85 -15.09
CA GLY A 57 18.15 7.75 -14.02
C GLY A 57 16.63 7.79 -13.85
N ILE A 58 15.98 6.62 -13.95
CA ILE A 58 14.53 6.51 -13.78
C ILE A 58 14.19 7.04 -12.39
N HIS A 59 13.34 8.07 -12.35
CA HIS A 59 12.93 8.67 -11.09
C HIS A 59 11.94 7.74 -10.38
N VAL A 60 12.17 7.53 -9.10
CA VAL A 60 11.30 6.78 -8.19
C VAL A 60 10.87 7.70 -7.06
N ASP A 61 9.80 7.34 -6.36
CA ASP A 61 9.38 8.12 -5.21
C ASP A 61 10.44 8.08 -4.12
N SER A 62 10.52 9.16 -3.34
CA SER A 62 11.33 9.15 -2.13
C SER A 62 10.81 8.09 -1.16
N PHE A 63 11.68 7.64 -0.26
CA PHE A 63 11.29 6.62 0.71
C PHE A 63 10.14 7.07 1.62
N ALA A 64 10.10 8.35 1.99
CA ALA A 64 9.00 8.94 2.76
C ALA A 64 7.66 8.88 2.00
N ASP A 65 7.67 9.18 0.70
CA ASP A 65 6.47 9.06 -0.15
C ASP A 65 6.00 7.62 -0.32
N LEU A 66 6.94 6.66 -0.39
CA LEU A 66 6.59 5.24 -0.44
C LEU A 66 5.91 4.79 0.85
N VAL A 67 6.44 5.18 2.01
CA VAL A 67 5.87 4.85 3.33
C VAL A 67 4.49 5.50 3.49
N ALA A 68 4.36 6.78 3.14
CA ALA A 68 3.07 7.47 3.16
C ALA A 68 2.04 6.78 2.25
N SER A 69 2.44 6.36 1.04
CA SER A 69 1.56 5.61 0.12
C SER A 69 1.11 4.28 0.72
N LYS A 70 2.00 3.59 1.45
CA LYS A 70 1.67 2.34 2.15
C LYS A 70 0.71 2.56 3.29
N MET A 71 0.87 3.65 4.03
CA MET A 71 -0.07 4.04 5.08
C MET A 71 -1.45 4.39 4.53
N VAL A 72 -1.54 5.17 3.45
CA VAL A 72 -2.82 5.46 2.78
C VAL A 72 -3.50 4.16 2.38
N ALA A 73 -2.78 3.26 1.69
CA ALA A 73 -3.32 1.95 1.31
C ALA A 73 -3.76 1.11 2.53
N LEU A 74 -2.99 1.11 3.62
CA LEU A 74 -3.34 0.39 4.84
C LEU A 74 -4.65 0.92 5.45
N VAL A 75 -4.84 2.24 5.51
CA VAL A 75 -6.04 2.89 6.03
C VAL A 75 -7.25 2.64 5.11
N GLU A 76 -7.10 2.85 3.80
CA GLU A 76 -8.21 2.81 2.86
C GLU A 76 -8.68 1.38 2.55
N ARG A 77 -7.75 0.47 2.24
CA ARG A 77 -8.07 -0.89 1.78
C ARG A 77 -7.65 -2.01 2.74
N GLY A 78 -6.58 -1.82 3.51
CA GLY A 78 -6.09 -2.79 4.48
C GLY A 78 -5.82 -4.19 3.91
N ALA A 79 -5.16 -4.29 2.74
CA ALA A 79 -4.83 -5.61 2.20
C ALA A 79 -3.72 -6.28 3.05
N PRO A 80 -3.63 -7.63 3.13
CA PRO A 80 -2.64 -8.33 3.95
C PRO A 80 -1.19 -7.87 3.73
N ARG A 81 -0.84 -7.52 2.48
CA ARG A 81 0.48 -7.01 2.13
C ARG A 81 0.77 -5.63 2.73
N ASP A 82 -0.22 -4.75 2.82
CA ASP A 82 -0.01 -3.40 3.35
C ASP A 82 0.32 -3.47 4.86
N PHE A 83 -0.35 -4.34 5.61
CA PHE A 83 0.00 -4.61 7.01
C PHE A 83 1.43 -5.17 7.14
N ARG A 84 1.78 -6.15 6.30
CA ARG A 84 3.13 -6.75 6.29
C ARG A 84 4.21 -5.71 6.02
N ASP A 85 4.00 -4.85 5.03
CA ASP A 85 4.99 -3.84 4.63
C ASP A 85 5.22 -2.83 5.77
N ILE A 86 4.17 -2.29 6.40
CA ILE A 86 4.28 -1.35 7.54
C ILE A 86 4.92 -2.01 8.76
N TYR A 87 4.51 -3.24 9.09
CA TYR A 87 5.15 -4.00 10.18
C TYR A 87 6.64 -4.16 9.95
N MET A 88 7.04 -4.61 8.75
CA MET A 88 8.46 -4.82 8.44
C MET A 88 9.28 -3.53 8.48
N LEU A 89 8.71 -2.41 8.02
CA LEU A 89 9.35 -1.09 8.10
C LEU A 89 9.62 -0.67 9.55
N CYS A 90 8.67 -0.94 10.45
CA CYS A 90 8.83 -0.65 11.88
C CYS A 90 9.85 -1.57 12.53
N GLN A 91 9.76 -2.87 12.26
CA GLN A 91 10.67 -3.87 12.84
C GLN A 91 12.12 -3.70 12.36
N SER A 92 12.34 -3.19 11.15
CA SER A 92 13.69 -2.90 10.64
C SER A 92 14.26 -1.56 11.15
N GLY A 93 13.50 -0.79 11.93
CA GLY A 93 13.93 0.51 12.46
C GLY A 93 14.07 1.60 11.40
N HIS A 94 13.47 1.42 10.21
CA HIS A 94 13.50 2.44 9.15
C HIS A 94 12.55 3.59 9.46
N PHE A 95 11.42 3.29 10.11
CA PHE A 95 10.49 4.23 10.70
C PHE A 95 9.98 3.65 12.01
N ASP A 96 9.57 4.51 12.94
CA ASP A 96 8.75 4.10 14.08
C ASP A 96 7.26 4.31 13.76
N VAL A 97 6.41 3.91 14.71
CA VAL A 97 4.95 4.02 14.58
C VAL A 97 4.52 5.47 14.36
N GLU A 98 5.05 6.39 15.15
CA GLU A 98 4.74 7.83 15.04
C GLU A 98 5.18 8.40 13.70
N GLY A 99 6.40 8.08 13.23
CA GLY A 99 6.89 8.51 11.93
C GLY A 99 6.01 8.03 10.77
N CYS A 100 5.46 6.82 10.85
CA CYS A 100 4.50 6.32 9.85
C CYS A 100 3.21 7.17 9.83
N TRP A 101 2.64 7.45 11.01
CA TRP A 101 1.42 8.26 11.14
C TRP A 101 1.64 9.73 10.75
N ASP A 102 2.80 10.31 11.06
CA ASP A 102 3.17 11.66 10.67
C ASP A 102 3.24 11.82 9.15
N LEU A 103 3.86 10.86 8.46
CA LEU A 103 3.95 10.87 7.00
C LEU A 103 2.57 10.74 6.35
N TRP A 104 1.71 9.86 6.89
CA TRP A 104 0.32 9.74 6.46
C TRP A 104 -0.44 11.06 6.63
N THR A 105 -0.38 11.65 7.83
CA THR A 105 -1.09 12.89 8.18
C THR A 105 -0.66 14.04 7.25
N LYS A 106 0.65 14.25 7.07
CA LYS A 106 1.19 15.26 6.16
C LYS A 106 0.69 15.08 4.73
N ARG A 107 0.62 13.83 4.27
CA ARG A 107 0.16 13.53 2.91
C ARG A 107 -1.32 13.80 2.73
N GLN A 108 -2.16 13.37 3.69
CA GLN A 108 -3.59 13.66 3.66
C GLN A 108 -3.85 15.17 3.62
N GLN A 109 -3.12 15.94 4.41
CA GLN A 109 -3.21 17.40 4.40
C GLN A 109 -2.82 18.02 3.06
N LEU A 110 -1.74 17.54 2.42
CA LEU A 110 -1.36 18.02 1.09
C LEU A 110 -2.37 17.64 -0.01
N ALA A 111 -3.08 16.54 0.17
CA ALA A 111 -4.13 16.08 -0.75
C ALA A 111 -5.50 16.75 -0.49
N ASP A 112 -5.62 17.58 0.56
CA ASP A 112 -6.90 18.11 1.07
C ASP A 112 -7.90 17.01 1.44
N GLU A 113 -7.39 15.94 2.05
CA GLU A 113 -8.13 14.76 2.50
C GLU A 113 -8.24 14.68 4.03
N ASP A 114 -9.12 13.79 4.51
CA ASP A 114 -9.29 13.52 5.94
C ASP A 114 -7.98 13.02 6.56
N SER A 115 -7.48 13.78 7.54
CA SER A 115 -6.23 13.51 8.27
C SER A 115 -6.49 13.13 9.74
N ASP A 116 -7.74 12.79 10.11
CA ASP A 116 -8.08 12.31 11.43
C ASP A 116 -7.45 10.94 11.69
N ARG A 117 -6.35 10.94 12.45
CA ARG A 117 -5.63 9.74 12.86
C ARG A 117 -6.52 8.74 13.61
N LYS A 118 -7.42 9.20 14.48
CA LYS A 118 -8.31 8.29 15.25
C LYS A 118 -9.23 7.53 14.30
N ARG A 119 -9.77 8.22 13.29
CA ARG A 119 -10.57 7.59 12.24
C ARG A 119 -9.75 6.60 11.41
N GLY A 120 -8.52 6.97 11.04
CA GLY A 120 -7.58 6.07 10.36
C GLY A 120 -7.31 4.79 11.16
N MET A 121 -7.06 4.92 12.46
CA MET A 121 -6.84 3.77 13.36
C MET A 121 -8.07 2.86 13.43
N VAL A 122 -9.28 3.42 13.51
CA VAL A 122 -10.54 2.64 13.48
C VAL A 122 -10.68 1.87 12.16
N ALA A 123 -10.33 2.47 11.03
CA ALA A 123 -10.34 1.78 9.73
C ALA A 123 -9.38 0.58 9.73
N ILE A 124 -8.14 0.76 10.19
CA ILE A 124 -7.15 -0.32 10.28
C ILE A 124 -7.61 -1.43 11.24
N ARG A 125 -8.15 -1.09 12.42
CA ARG A 125 -8.73 -2.08 13.35
C ARG A 125 -9.82 -2.92 12.68
N THR A 126 -10.68 -2.28 11.89
CA THR A 126 -11.76 -2.96 11.16
C THR A 126 -11.19 -3.90 10.09
N HIS A 127 -10.19 -3.46 9.33
CA HIS A 127 -9.54 -4.31 8.32
C HIS A 127 -8.83 -5.50 8.96
N LEU A 128 -8.11 -5.29 10.07
CA LEU A 128 -7.43 -6.36 10.80
C LEU A 128 -8.41 -7.43 11.28
N ALA A 129 -9.52 -7.01 11.91
CA ALA A 129 -10.56 -7.93 12.38
C ALA A 129 -11.14 -8.79 11.23
N ARG A 130 -11.31 -8.23 10.04
CA ARG A 130 -11.74 -9.00 8.85
C ARG A 130 -10.70 -10.04 8.43
N LEU A 131 -9.42 -9.69 8.45
CA LEU A 131 -8.33 -10.63 8.14
C LEU A 131 -8.25 -11.78 9.16
N GLU A 132 -8.47 -11.46 10.44
CA GLU A 132 -8.50 -12.46 11.51
C GLU A 132 -9.68 -13.42 11.37
N GLN A 133 -10.86 -12.92 11.00
CA GLN A 133 -12.03 -13.75 10.70
C GLN A 133 -11.81 -14.65 9.49
N ALA A 134 -11.15 -14.13 8.45
CA ALA A 134 -10.86 -14.89 7.23
C ALA A 134 -9.81 -15.99 7.44
N ARG A 135 -8.90 -15.81 8.41
CA ARG A 135 -7.89 -16.81 8.78
C ARG A 135 -7.64 -16.79 10.30
N PRO A 136 -8.50 -17.44 11.10
CA PRO A 136 -8.32 -17.56 12.55
C PRO A 136 -7.02 -18.28 12.91
N LEU A 137 -6.43 -17.99 14.09
CA LEU A 137 -5.14 -18.58 14.49
C LEU A 137 -5.24 -20.10 14.65
N GLU A 138 -6.38 -20.58 15.13
CA GLU A 138 -6.68 -22.00 15.36
C GLU A 138 -6.71 -22.80 14.05
N GLN A 139 -6.98 -22.12 12.93
CA GLN A 139 -7.01 -22.72 11.59
C GLN A 139 -5.64 -22.69 10.89
N ILE A 140 -4.59 -22.20 11.54
CA ILE A 140 -3.22 -22.23 11.01
C ILE A 140 -2.54 -23.48 11.53
N ASP A 141 -2.35 -24.50 10.69
CA ASP A 141 -1.79 -25.80 11.12
C ASP A 141 -0.34 -25.70 11.59
N ASP A 142 0.48 -24.92 10.88
CA ASP A 142 1.89 -24.74 11.20
C ASP A 142 2.07 -23.87 12.44
N ALA A 143 2.71 -24.43 13.47
CA ALA A 143 2.90 -23.76 14.76
C ALA A 143 3.76 -22.49 14.63
N GLY A 144 4.77 -22.48 13.77
CA GLY A 144 5.62 -21.31 13.55
C GLY A 144 4.85 -20.15 12.90
N GLN A 145 4.05 -20.45 11.87
CA GLN A 145 3.16 -19.48 11.23
C GLN A 145 2.10 -18.96 12.18
N ARG A 146 1.56 -19.82 13.06
CA ARG A 146 0.57 -19.41 14.06
C ARG A 146 1.17 -18.39 15.03
N THR A 147 2.33 -18.69 15.60
CA THR A 147 3.05 -17.79 16.51
C THR A 147 3.41 -16.47 15.82
N ALA A 148 3.91 -16.52 14.59
CA ALA A 148 4.25 -15.31 13.84
C ALA A 148 3.00 -14.45 13.55
N ALA A 149 1.87 -15.08 13.22
CA ALA A 149 0.61 -14.36 13.00
C ALA A 149 0.07 -13.74 14.29
N GLU A 150 0.18 -14.44 15.42
CA GLU A 150 -0.22 -13.93 16.75
C GLU A 150 0.61 -12.72 17.16
N GLN A 151 1.95 -12.81 17.06
CA GLN A 151 2.86 -11.69 17.36
C GLN A 151 2.55 -10.48 16.49
N PHE A 152 2.37 -10.70 15.20
CA PHE A 152 2.05 -9.65 14.23
C PHE A 152 0.72 -8.95 14.57
N ARG A 153 -0.34 -9.70 14.85
CA ARG A 153 -1.65 -9.15 15.22
C ARG A 153 -1.59 -8.39 16.53
N THR A 154 -0.91 -8.96 17.53
CA THR A 154 -0.71 -8.34 18.85
C THR A 154 0.00 -7.01 18.71
N TRP A 155 1.11 -6.96 17.97
CA TRP A 155 1.85 -5.72 17.73
C TRP A 155 0.98 -4.61 17.13
N PHE A 156 0.15 -4.95 16.13
CA PHE A 156 -0.76 -3.95 15.57
C PHE A 156 -1.72 -3.39 16.61
N ILE A 157 -2.25 -4.23 17.49
CA ILE A 157 -3.22 -3.81 18.51
C ILE A 157 -2.55 -3.02 19.64
N THR A 158 -1.42 -3.51 20.15
CA THR A 158 -0.80 -3.00 21.39
C THR A 158 0.20 -1.89 21.17
N GLU A 159 0.79 -1.80 19.97
CA GLU A 159 1.80 -0.80 19.64
C GLU A 159 1.30 0.13 18.53
N PHE A 160 0.98 -0.41 17.35
CA PHE A 160 0.69 0.43 16.18
C PHE A 160 -0.61 1.22 16.28
N LEU A 161 -1.64 0.60 16.86
CA LEU A 161 -2.98 1.15 17.05
C LEU A 161 -3.24 1.52 18.51
N LYS A 162 -2.20 1.73 19.31
CA LYS A 162 -2.35 2.25 20.65
C LYS A 162 -2.72 3.73 20.56
N ASP A 163 -3.82 4.13 21.19
CA ASP A 163 -4.16 5.54 21.28
C ASP A 163 -3.07 6.24 22.10
N VAL A 164 -2.55 7.35 21.57
CA VAL A 164 -1.76 8.28 22.38
C VAL A 164 -2.80 9.07 23.18
N GLU A 165 -2.96 8.72 24.46
CA GLU A 165 -3.66 9.59 25.40
C GLU A 165 -2.88 10.91 25.45
N ASP A 166 -3.56 12.02 25.14
CA ASP A 166 -3.04 13.39 25.27
C ASP A 166 -2.74 13.73 26.75
#